data_AF-G1KCE1-F1
#
_entry.id   AF-G1KCE1-F1
#
_cell.length_a   1.000
_cell.length_b   1.000
_cell.length_c   1.000
_cell.angle_alpha   90.00
_cell.angle_beta   90.00
_cell.angle_gamma   90.00
#
_symmetry.space_group_name_H-M   'P 1'
#
loop_
_entity.id
_entity.type
_entity.pdbx_description
1 polymer ?
#
loop_
_entity_poly.entity_id
_entity_poly.type
_entity_poly.pdbx_seq_one_letter_code
_entity_poly.pdbx_strand_id
1 'polypeptide(L)'
;MRDALSKSARLAYFIFIFQYYEVDTEILVVVSFQVNMGFIFSKSMNENLKNQQEFMIMNSRLQLERQLLMQNQMRERQMAMQIAWTREFLKYFGAFSGLAAVGLTVGAIKRKKPAFFLPMVPLSFILAYQYDMGYGSLLKRMKSEAESILDTESTTLEMPKGPLTFESIEKARRAQSKFFIEK
;
A
#
# COMPACT_ATOMS: atom_id res chain seq x y z
N MET A 1 -5.47 27.81 42.40
CA MET A 1 -5.08 28.69 43.54
C MET A 1 -3.57 28.95 43.63
N ARG A 2 -2.67 27.97 43.43
CA ARG A 2 -1.20 28.19 43.51
C ARG A 2 -0.63 29.12 42.43
N ASP A 3 -1.17 29.10 41.21
CA ASP A 3 -0.73 29.99 40.13
C ASP A 3 -1.06 31.47 40.35
N ALA A 4 -2.14 31.77 41.06
CA ALA A 4 -2.50 33.14 41.41
C ALA A 4 -1.54 33.72 42.48
N LEU A 5 -1.12 32.88 43.44
CA LEU A 5 -0.12 33.23 44.46
C LEU A 5 1.29 33.44 43.88
N SER A 6 1.66 32.68 42.85
CA SER A 6 2.92 32.87 42.11
C SER A 6 2.97 34.20 41.37
N LYS A 7 1.86 34.59 40.73
CA LYS A 7 1.74 35.87 40.03
C LYS A 7 1.74 37.05 40.99
N SER A 8 1.06 36.96 42.14
CA SER A 8 1.04 38.03 43.15
C SER A 8 2.40 38.19 43.83
N ALA A 9 3.13 37.10 44.10
CA ALA A 9 4.49 37.16 44.64
C ALA A 9 5.49 37.79 43.64
N ARG A 10 5.35 37.49 42.35
CA ARG A 10 6.16 38.09 41.28
C ARG A 10 5.87 39.58 41.10
N LEU A 11 4.60 39.98 41.19
CA LEU A 11 4.20 41.40 41.19
C LEU A 11 4.74 42.14 42.41
N ALA A 12 4.67 41.54 43.60
CA ALA A 12 5.22 42.14 44.82
C ALA A 12 6.74 42.32 44.75
N TYR A 13 7.47 41.32 44.22
CA TYR A 13 8.92 41.42 44.01
C TYR A 13 9.29 42.48 42.97
N PHE A 14 8.50 42.61 41.90
CA PHE A 14 8.69 43.64 40.87
C PHE A 14 8.45 45.05 41.43
N ILE A 15 7.39 45.23 42.22
CA ILE A 15 7.07 46.51 42.90
C ILE A 15 8.15 46.86 43.93
N PHE A 16 8.67 45.87 44.68
CA PHE A 16 9.73 46.09 45.67
C PHE A 16 11.05 46.54 45.04
N ILE A 17 11.40 45.99 43.86
CA ILE A 17 12.56 46.46 43.08
C ILE A 17 12.31 47.87 42.51
N PHE A 18 11.08 48.18 42.11
CA PHE A 18 10.67 49.48 41.57
C PHE A 18 10.72 50.63 42.60
N GLN A 19 10.58 50.31 43.89
CA GLN A 19 10.63 51.31 44.95
C GLN A 19 12.07 51.62 45.41
N TYR A 20 13.03 50.73 45.13
CA TYR A 20 14.42 50.84 45.60
C TYR A 20 15.39 51.36 44.52
N TYR A 21 15.00 51.23 43.25
CA TYR A 21 15.65 51.85 42.11
C TYR A 21 14.62 52.78 41.46
N GLU A 22 14.92 54.08 41.40
CA GLU A 22 14.12 55.08 40.69
C GLU A 22 14.20 54.77 39.18
N VAL A 23 13.41 53.78 38.73
CA VAL A 23 13.36 53.36 37.33
C VAL A 23 12.28 54.17 36.64
N ASP A 24 12.70 54.99 35.69
CA ASP A 24 11.84 55.84 34.86
C ASP A 24 10.64 55.06 34.31
N THR A 25 9.44 55.63 34.50
CA THR A 25 8.15 55.06 34.06
C THR A 25 8.11 54.78 32.57
N GLU A 26 8.92 55.47 31.76
CA GLU A 26 9.08 55.19 30.32
C GLU A 26 9.71 53.81 30.03
N ILE A 27 10.68 53.38 30.84
CA ILE A 27 11.38 52.10 30.64
C ILE A 27 10.41 50.93 30.90
N LEU A 28 9.54 51.04 31.91
CA LEU A 28 8.55 49.99 32.20
C LEU A 28 7.46 49.92 31.13
N VAL A 29 7.05 51.04 30.53
CA VAL A 29 6.10 51.06 29.40
C VAL A 29 6.71 50.40 28.16
N VAL A 30 7.97 50.72 27.84
CA VAL A 30 8.67 50.13 26.68
C VAL A 30 8.87 48.62 26.85
N VAL A 31 9.29 48.16 28.04
CA VAL A 31 9.46 46.72 28.32
C VAL A 31 8.12 45.99 28.30
N SER A 32 7.06 46.57 28.87
CA SER A 32 5.72 45.97 28.85
C SER A 32 5.14 45.87 27.43
N PHE A 33 5.37 46.89 26.59
CA PHE A 33 4.95 46.89 25.19
C PHE A 33 5.72 45.84 24.39
N GLN A 34 7.03 45.71 24.59
CA GLN A 34 7.86 44.70 23.93
C GLN A 34 7.49 43.27 24.33
N VAL A 35 7.16 43.03 25.61
CA VAL A 35 6.68 41.72 26.09
C VAL A 35 5.28 41.39 25.54
N ASN A 36 4.36 42.36 25.51
CA ASN A 36 3.01 42.15 24.98
C ASN A 36 3.03 41.91 23.45
N MET A 37 3.85 42.66 22.71
CA MET A 37 4.06 42.46 21.28
C MET A 37 4.77 41.13 20.97
N GLY A 38 5.74 40.71 21.78
CA GLY A 38 6.36 39.39 21.67
C GLY A 38 5.36 38.25 21.91
N PHE A 39 4.42 38.42 22.85
CA PHE A 39 3.37 37.44 23.12
C PHE A 39 2.34 37.36 21.97
N ILE A 40 1.89 38.49 21.43
CA ILE A 40 0.96 38.53 20.29
C ILE A 40 1.63 37.95 19.02
N PHE A 41 2.89 38.29 18.77
CA PHE A 41 3.67 37.74 17.65
C PHE A 41 3.92 36.24 17.80
N SER A 42 4.23 35.76 19.01
CA SER A 42 4.39 34.31 19.26
C SER A 42 3.08 33.55 19.08
N LYS A 43 1.93 34.14 19.43
CA LYS A 43 0.61 33.53 19.20
C LYS A 43 0.28 33.45 17.72
N SER A 44 0.45 34.52 16.96
CA SER A 44 0.17 34.52 15.52
C SER A 44 1.15 33.64 14.73
N MET A 45 2.43 33.57 15.13
CA MET A 45 3.38 32.61 14.57
C MET A 45 2.98 31.15 14.89
N ASN A 46 2.56 30.86 16.13
CA ASN A 46 2.18 29.51 16.53
C ASN A 46 0.87 29.06 15.84
N GLU A 47 -0.09 29.95 15.66
CA GLU A 47 -1.29 29.68 14.86
C GLU A 47 -0.97 29.42 13.39
N ASN A 48 -0.06 30.20 12.78
CA ASN A 48 0.39 29.97 11.41
C ASN A 48 1.18 28.68 11.24
N LEU A 49 2.05 28.33 12.20
CA LEU A 49 2.77 27.05 12.21
C LEU A 49 1.81 25.87 12.39
N LYS A 50 0.81 26.01 13.26
CA LYS A 50 -0.24 25.00 13.46
C LYS A 50 -1.09 24.83 12.20
N ASN A 51 -1.53 25.92 11.57
CA ASN A 51 -2.23 25.89 10.29
C ASN A 51 -1.35 25.26 9.20
N GLN A 52 -0.05 25.58 9.14
CA GLN A 52 0.89 24.99 8.19
C GLN A 52 1.09 23.48 8.43
N GLN A 53 1.17 23.05 9.69
CA GLN A 53 1.18 21.62 10.06
C GLN A 53 -0.13 20.94 9.69
N GLU A 54 -1.28 21.57 9.93
CA GLU A 54 -2.58 21.04 9.55
C GLU A 54 -2.71 20.90 8.03
N PHE A 55 -2.25 21.89 7.25
CA PHE A 55 -2.18 21.81 5.78
C PHE A 55 -1.21 20.71 5.32
N MET A 56 -0.07 20.54 5.99
CA MET A 56 0.90 19.48 5.68
C MET A 56 0.32 18.08 5.95
N ILE A 57 -0.36 17.90 7.08
CA ILE A 57 -1.03 16.65 7.45
C ILE A 57 -2.23 16.38 6.53
N MET A 58 -2.99 17.41 6.16
CA MET A 58 -4.09 17.29 5.22
C MET A 58 -3.60 16.88 3.83
N ASN A 59 -2.51 17.48 3.35
CA ASN A 59 -1.94 17.15 2.06
C ASN A 59 -1.37 15.72 2.05
N SER A 60 -0.68 15.30 3.12
CA SER A 60 -0.17 13.92 3.23
C SER A 60 -1.31 12.89 3.28
N ARG A 61 -2.40 13.16 4.01
CA ARG A 61 -3.61 12.34 4.00
C ARG A 61 -4.22 12.24 2.60
N LEU A 62 -4.37 13.37 1.91
CA LEU A 62 -4.92 13.41 0.55
C LEU A 62 -4.05 12.63 -0.44
N GLN A 63 -2.72 12.68 -0.31
CA GLN A 63 -1.80 11.88 -1.12
C GLN A 63 -1.99 10.38 -0.86
N LEU A 64 -2.12 9.97 0.40
CA LEU A 64 -2.36 8.57 0.77
C LEU A 64 -3.71 8.06 0.25
N GLU A 65 -4.77 8.84 0.38
CA GLU A 65 -6.11 8.49 -0.15
C GLU A 65 -6.06 8.29 -1.67
N ARG A 66 -5.38 9.18 -2.40
CA ARG A 66 -5.19 9.04 -3.84
C ARG A 66 -4.39 7.80 -4.20
N GLN A 67 -3.33 7.48 -3.45
CA GLN A 67 -2.54 6.27 -3.69
C GLN A 67 -3.38 5.00 -3.46
N LEU A 68 -4.19 4.95 -2.40
CA LEU A 68 -5.05 3.81 -2.10
C LEU A 68 -6.15 3.64 -3.16
N LEU A 69 -6.80 4.74 -3.56
CA LEU A 69 -7.78 4.73 -4.64
C LEU A 69 -7.15 4.28 -5.96
N MET A 70 -5.95 4.77 -6.29
CA MET A 70 -5.23 4.35 -7.49
C MET A 70 -4.88 2.86 -7.44
N GLN A 71 -4.41 2.34 -6.31
CA GLN A 71 -4.11 0.91 -6.15
C GLN A 71 -5.37 0.04 -6.32
N ASN A 72 -6.48 0.43 -5.71
CA ASN A 72 -7.75 -0.29 -5.85
C ASN A 72 -8.25 -0.27 -7.29
N GLN A 73 -8.24 0.90 -7.94
CA GLN A 73 -8.65 1.01 -9.34
C GLN A 73 -7.75 0.23 -10.28
N MET A 74 -6.43 0.23 -10.07
CA MET A 74 -5.50 -0.55 -10.89
C MET A 74 -5.73 -2.05 -10.71
N ARG A 75 -5.97 -2.51 -9.48
CA ARG A 75 -6.33 -3.91 -9.19
C ARG A 75 -7.63 -4.31 -9.89
N GLU A 76 -8.68 -3.50 -9.76
CA GLU A 76 -9.98 -3.75 -10.41
C GLU A 76 -9.84 -3.77 -11.94
N ARG A 77 -9.10 -2.82 -12.53
CA ARG A 77 -8.83 -2.77 -13.97
C ARG A 77 -8.02 -3.97 -14.45
N GLN A 78 -7.01 -4.40 -13.70
CA GLN A 78 -6.23 -5.60 -14.02
C GLN A 78 -7.11 -6.86 -14.01
N MET A 79 -7.99 -7.01 -13.02
CA MET A 79 -8.95 -8.11 -12.98
C MET A 79 -9.95 -8.05 -14.13
N ALA A 80 -10.51 -6.87 -14.41
CA ALA A 80 -11.44 -6.68 -15.53
C ALA A 80 -10.79 -7.01 -16.88
N MET A 81 -9.52 -6.63 -17.08
CA MET A 81 -8.76 -6.98 -18.27
C MET A 81 -8.52 -8.48 -18.40
N GLN A 82 -8.21 -9.19 -17.30
CA GLN A 82 -8.09 -10.66 -17.35
C GLN A 82 -9.42 -11.33 -17.74
N ILE A 83 -10.55 -10.87 -17.18
CA ILE A 83 -11.87 -11.39 -17.52
C ILE A 83 -12.22 -11.06 -18.99
N ALA A 84 -11.94 -9.84 -19.44
CA ALA A 84 -12.17 -9.46 -20.83
C ALA A 84 -11.32 -10.31 -21.80
N TRP A 85 -10.05 -10.53 -21.47
CA TRP A 85 -9.15 -11.36 -22.27
C TRP A 85 -9.63 -12.81 -22.39
N THR A 86 -10.04 -13.42 -21.28
CA THR A 86 -10.58 -14.79 -21.29
C THR A 86 -11.88 -14.90 -22.10
N ARG A 87 -12.77 -13.91 -21.99
CA ARG A 87 -14.00 -13.84 -22.81
C ARG A 87 -13.70 -13.72 -24.30
N GLU A 88 -12.70 -12.93 -24.67
CA GLU A 88 -12.29 -12.79 -26.06
C GLU A 88 -11.63 -14.07 -26.57
N PHE A 89 -10.77 -14.69 -25.77
CA PHE A 89 -10.16 -15.98 -26.07
C PHE A 89 -11.22 -17.05 -26.34
N LEU A 90 -12.27 -17.14 -25.52
CA LEU A 90 -13.36 -18.10 -25.70
C LEU A 90 -14.09 -17.96 -27.03
N LYS A 91 -14.25 -16.75 -27.57
CA LYS A 91 -14.91 -16.56 -28.87
C LYS A 91 -14.11 -17.21 -29.99
N TYR A 92 -12.82 -16.92 -30.07
CA TYR A 92 -11.95 -17.44 -31.13
C TYR A 92 -11.61 -18.91 -30.93
N PHE A 93 -11.25 -19.29 -29.70
CA PHE A 93 -10.93 -20.68 -29.36
C PHE A 93 -12.16 -21.58 -29.42
N GLY A 94 -13.33 -21.07 -29.03
CA GLY A 94 -14.62 -21.77 -29.17
C GLY A 94 -14.92 -22.10 -30.63
N ALA A 95 -14.82 -21.12 -31.53
CA ALA A 95 -15.00 -21.35 -32.96
C ALA A 95 -13.97 -22.36 -33.53
N PHE A 96 -12.69 -22.20 -33.17
CA PHE A 96 -11.63 -23.13 -33.57
C PHE A 96 -11.89 -24.56 -33.07
N SER A 97 -12.21 -24.72 -31.79
CA SER A 97 -12.49 -26.03 -31.20
C SER A 97 -13.72 -26.68 -31.81
N GLY A 98 -14.75 -25.90 -32.16
CA GLY A 98 -15.94 -26.37 -32.89
C GLY A 98 -15.59 -26.89 -34.28
N LEU A 99 -14.80 -26.13 -35.07
CA LEU A 99 -14.32 -26.58 -36.37
C LEU A 99 -13.43 -27.83 -36.26
N ALA A 100 -12.55 -27.87 -35.27
CA ALA A 100 -11.72 -29.03 -34.98
C ALA A 100 -12.58 -30.25 -34.61
N ALA A 101 -13.62 -30.09 -33.79
CA ALA A 101 -14.52 -31.16 -33.40
C ALA A 101 -15.21 -31.77 -34.63
N VAL A 102 -15.73 -30.94 -35.53
CA VAL A 102 -16.36 -31.39 -36.79
C VAL A 102 -15.34 -32.10 -37.68
N GLY A 103 -14.18 -31.49 -37.91
CA GLY A 103 -13.12 -32.06 -38.75
C GLY A 103 -12.59 -33.40 -38.24
N LEU A 104 -12.35 -33.50 -36.93
CA LEU A 104 -11.90 -34.73 -36.27
C LEU A 104 -12.99 -35.80 -36.27
N THR A 105 -14.26 -35.43 -36.07
CA THR A 105 -15.39 -36.38 -36.14
C THR A 105 -15.54 -36.99 -37.53
N VAL A 106 -15.51 -36.16 -38.57
CA VAL A 106 -15.55 -36.62 -39.97
C VAL A 106 -14.32 -37.48 -40.28
N GLY A 107 -13.14 -37.08 -39.82
CA GLY A 107 -11.90 -37.85 -39.98
C GLY A 107 -11.94 -39.22 -39.29
N ALA A 108 -12.48 -39.27 -38.06
CA ALA A 108 -12.62 -40.49 -37.28
C ALA A 108 -13.57 -41.49 -37.94
N ILE A 109 -14.71 -41.01 -38.45
CA ILE A 109 -15.70 -41.82 -39.18
C ILE A 109 -15.08 -42.36 -40.48
N LYS A 110 -14.48 -41.49 -41.30
CA LYS A 110 -13.91 -41.86 -42.61
C LYS A 110 -12.76 -42.85 -42.49
N ARG A 111 -11.91 -42.71 -41.46
CA ARG A 111 -10.74 -43.57 -41.24
C ARG A 111 -11.01 -44.73 -40.27
N LYS A 112 -12.22 -44.83 -39.70
CA LYS A 112 -12.63 -45.82 -38.69
C LYS A 112 -11.65 -45.96 -37.52
N LYS A 113 -10.99 -44.85 -37.14
CA LYS A 113 -9.98 -44.82 -36.08
C LYS A 113 -10.45 -43.86 -34.98
N PRO A 114 -10.85 -44.34 -33.80
CA PRO A 114 -11.30 -43.47 -32.71
C PRO A 114 -10.17 -42.62 -32.12
N ALA A 115 -8.91 -42.97 -32.36
CA ALA A 115 -7.73 -42.22 -31.91
C ALA A 115 -7.69 -40.75 -32.40
N PHE A 116 -8.46 -40.38 -33.44
CA PHE A 116 -8.58 -38.99 -33.88
C PHE A 116 -9.28 -38.08 -32.85
N PHE A 117 -10.00 -38.63 -31.87
CA PHE A 117 -10.57 -37.86 -30.75
C PHE A 117 -9.58 -37.56 -29.64
N LEU A 118 -8.39 -38.16 -29.65
CA LEU A 118 -7.37 -37.94 -28.62
C LEU A 118 -7.03 -36.46 -28.39
N PRO A 119 -6.81 -35.60 -29.43
CA PRO A 119 -6.61 -34.16 -29.22
C PRO A 119 -7.85 -33.43 -28.71
N MET A 120 -9.05 -34.03 -28.78
CA MET A 120 -10.28 -33.38 -28.32
C MET A 120 -10.39 -33.32 -26.80
N VAL A 121 -9.80 -34.29 -26.09
CA VAL A 121 -9.76 -34.32 -24.63
C VAL A 121 -9.05 -33.08 -24.06
N PRO A 122 -7.77 -32.78 -24.40
CA PRO A 122 -7.12 -31.58 -23.88
C PRO A 122 -7.79 -30.28 -24.36
N LEU A 123 -8.30 -30.23 -25.59
CA LEU A 123 -9.01 -29.05 -26.10
C LEU A 123 -10.29 -28.75 -25.30
N SER A 124 -11.07 -29.79 -24.99
CA SER A 124 -12.29 -29.65 -24.18
C SER A 124 -12.00 -29.20 -22.75
N PHE A 125 -10.91 -29.69 -22.15
CA PHE A 125 -10.50 -29.31 -20.81
C PHE A 125 -10.10 -27.84 -20.73
N ILE A 126 -9.29 -27.37 -21.70
CA ILE A 126 -8.92 -25.95 -21.81
C ILE A 126 -10.17 -25.08 -22.00
N LEU A 127 -11.08 -25.48 -22.89
CA LEU A 127 -12.30 -24.71 -23.15
C LEU A 127 -13.19 -24.59 -21.91
N ALA A 128 -13.41 -25.70 -21.20
CA ALA A 128 -14.20 -25.72 -19.97
C ALA A 128 -13.57 -24.85 -18.88
N TYR A 129 -12.24 -24.93 -18.71
CA TYR A 129 -11.50 -24.09 -17.76
C TYR A 129 -11.65 -22.60 -18.08
N GLN A 130 -11.42 -22.22 -19.35
CA GLN A 130 -11.54 -20.83 -19.78
C GLN A 130 -12.97 -20.31 -19.65
N TYR A 131 -13.97 -21.17 -19.87
CA TYR A 131 -15.38 -20.85 -19.70
C TYR A 131 -15.72 -20.52 -18.24
N ASP A 132 -15.31 -21.37 -17.29
CA ASP A 132 -15.54 -21.12 -15.86
C ASP A 132 -14.73 -19.90 -15.35
N MET A 133 -13.56 -19.61 -15.95
CA MET A 133 -12.78 -18.42 -15.62
C MET A 133 -13.40 -17.12 -16.14
N GLY A 134 -13.98 -17.11 -17.35
CA GLY A 134 -14.53 -15.90 -17.98
C GLY A 134 -15.98 -15.57 -17.60
N TYR A 135 -16.79 -16.60 -17.29
CA TYR A 135 -18.22 -16.48 -17.00
C TYR A 135 -18.66 -17.15 -15.70
N GLY A 136 -17.90 -18.15 -15.23
CA GLY A 136 -18.28 -18.95 -14.08
C GLY A 136 -17.79 -18.39 -12.75
N SER A 137 -17.60 -19.30 -11.80
CA SER A 137 -17.34 -18.95 -10.39
C SER A 137 -15.87 -19.11 -9.99
N LEU A 138 -15.01 -19.57 -10.90
CA LEU A 138 -13.61 -19.88 -10.62
C LEU A 138 -12.88 -18.73 -9.93
N LEU A 139 -12.97 -17.52 -10.47
CA LEU A 139 -12.29 -16.35 -9.89
C LEU A 139 -12.78 -16.02 -8.47
N LYS A 140 -14.07 -16.22 -8.19
CA LYS A 140 -14.64 -16.04 -6.85
C LYS A 140 -14.11 -17.10 -5.88
N ARG A 141 -14.03 -18.36 -6.33
CA ARG A 141 -13.49 -19.47 -5.52
C ARG A 141 -12.00 -19.30 -5.24
N MET A 142 -11.21 -18.94 -6.26
CA MET A 142 -9.79 -18.62 -6.10
C MET A 142 -9.57 -17.47 -5.14
N LYS A 143 -10.40 -16.42 -5.21
CA LYS A 143 -10.34 -15.32 -4.24
C LYS A 143 -10.61 -15.80 -2.81
N SER A 144 -11.66 -16.60 -2.62
CA SER A 144 -12.02 -17.17 -1.31
C SER A 144 -10.91 -18.07 -0.75
N GLU A 145 -10.29 -18.90 -1.60
CA GLU A 145 -9.18 -19.76 -1.21
C GLU A 145 -7.95 -18.92 -0.82
N ALA A 146 -7.65 -17.87 -1.58
CA ALA A 146 -6.56 -16.95 -1.26
C ALA A 146 -6.78 -16.23 0.08
N GLU A 147 -8.01 -15.81 0.38
CA GLU A 147 -8.37 -15.25 1.69
C GLU A 147 -8.13 -16.30 2.81
N SER A 148 -8.58 -17.54 2.61
CA SER A 148 -8.35 -18.63 3.57
C SER A 148 -6.87 -18.91 3.83
N ILE A 149 -6.03 -18.89 2.79
CA ILE A 149 -4.57 -19.10 2.91
C ILE A 149 -3.92 -17.96 3.68
N LEU A 150 -4.32 -16.70 3.42
CA LEU A 150 -3.81 -15.54 4.15
C LEU A 150 -4.09 -15.61 5.65
N ASP A 151 -5.27 -16.13 6.02
CA ASP A 151 -5.70 -16.23 7.40
C ASP A 151 -5.15 -17.48 8.12
N THR A 152 -5.08 -18.62 7.42
CA THR A 152 -4.82 -19.94 8.03
C THR A 152 -3.38 -20.41 7.87
N GLU A 153 -2.72 -20.04 6.76
CA GLU A 153 -1.43 -20.60 6.34
C GLU A 153 -0.33 -19.53 6.23
N SER A 154 -0.34 -18.55 7.15
CA SER A 154 0.64 -17.46 7.15
C SER A 154 2.09 -17.94 7.17
N THR A 155 2.40 -19.05 7.84
CA THR A 155 3.73 -19.66 7.87
C THR A 155 4.21 -20.16 6.49
N THR A 156 3.30 -20.58 5.60
CA THR A 156 3.65 -21.00 4.22
C THR A 156 4.04 -19.80 3.36
N LEU A 157 3.55 -18.61 3.71
CA LEU A 157 3.82 -17.36 2.99
C LEU A 157 5.15 -16.72 3.42
N GLU A 158 5.78 -17.21 4.49
CA GLU A 158 7.07 -16.71 4.93
C GLU A 158 8.15 -17.03 3.90
N MET A 159 9.06 -16.08 3.69
CA MET A 159 10.17 -16.28 2.77
C MET A 159 11.05 -17.44 3.27
N PRO A 160 11.45 -18.38 2.39
CA PRO A 160 12.35 -19.45 2.78
C PRO A 160 13.68 -18.85 3.24
N LYS A 161 14.12 -19.22 4.45
CA LYS A 161 15.29 -18.67 5.20
C LYS A 161 15.09 -17.26 5.79
N GLY A 162 13.87 -16.74 5.80
CA GLY A 162 13.55 -15.43 6.35
C GLY A 162 14.14 -14.26 5.53
N PRO A 163 14.05 -13.03 6.03
CA PRO A 163 14.67 -11.88 5.39
C PRO A 163 16.19 -12.05 5.30
N LEU A 164 16.79 -11.54 4.21
CA LEU A 164 18.24 -11.51 4.01
C LEU A 164 18.92 -10.76 5.16
N THR A 165 19.49 -11.50 6.10
CA THR A 165 20.32 -10.94 7.17
C THR A 165 21.74 -10.74 6.68
N PHE A 166 22.44 -9.76 7.25
CA PHE A 166 23.84 -9.50 6.93
C PHE A 166 24.73 -10.77 7.03
N GLU A 167 24.52 -11.60 8.05
CA GLU A 167 25.23 -12.87 8.21
C GLU A 167 25.01 -13.83 7.04
N SER A 168 23.78 -13.94 6.52
CA SER A 168 23.47 -14.80 5.38
C SER A 168 24.19 -14.35 4.10
N ILE A 169 24.29 -13.03 3.90
CA ILE A 169 25.03 -12.42 2.79
C ILE A 169 26.54 -12.66 2.94
N GLU A 170 27.07 -12.46 4.14
CA GLU A 170 28.50 -12.63 4.39
C GLU A 170 28.93 -14.10 4.27
N LYS A 171 28.11 -15.03 4.74
CA LYS A 171 28.32 -16.48 4.56
C LYS A 171 28.30 -16.87 3.08
N ALA A 172 27.38 -16.32 2.28
CA ALA A 172 27.36 -16.54 0.83
C ALA A 172 28.62 -15.99 0.15
N ARG A 173 29.10 -14.80 0.56
CA ARG A 173 30.34 -14.19 0.04
C ARG A 173 31.59 -15.03 0.36
N ARG A 174 31.69 -15.56 1.59
CA ARG A 174 32.80 -16.44 2.01
C ARG A 174 32.77 -17.78 1.27
N ALA A 175 31.59 -18.33 0.99
CA ALA A 175 31.47 -19.54 0.18
C ALA A 175 31.91 -19.30 -1.27
N GLN A 176 31.48 -18.19 -1.89
CA GLN A 176 31.92 -17.82 -3.24
C GLN A 176 33.45 -17.64 -3.32
N SER A 177 34.05 -16.93 -2.36
CA SER A 177 35.50 -16.69 -2.36
C SER A 177 36.33 -17.97 -2.20
N LYS A 178 35.87 -18.97 -1.42
CA LYS A 178 36.54 -20.28 -1.34
C LYS A 178 36.54 -21.01 -2.69
N PHE A 179 35.43 -20.96 -3.44
CA PHE A 179 35.33 -21.60 -4.77
C PHE A 179 36.31 -21.04 -5.81
N PHE A 180 36.73 -19.77 -5.69
CA PHE A 180 37.71 -19.17 -6.60
C PHE A 180 39.17 -19.47 -6.23
N ILE A 181 39.43 -19.93 -5.00
CA ILE A 181 40.78 -20.25 -4.52
C ILE A 181 41.14 -21.71 -4.84
N GLU A 182 40.14 -22.57 -5.08
CA GLU A 182 40.31 -24.02 -5.23
C GLU A 182 40.27 -24.51 -6.71
N LYS A 183 40.35 -23.59 -7.68
CA LYS A 183 40.36 -23.88 -9.13
C LYS A 183 41.66 -23.40 -9.77
#